data_AF-A0A1F5B1G8-F1
#
_entry.id   AF-A0A1F5B1G8-F1
#
_cell.length_a   1.000
_cell.length_b   1.000
_cell.length_c   1.000
_cell.angle_alpha   90.00
_cell.angle_beta   90.00
_cell.angle_gamma   90.00
#
_symmetry.space_group_name_H-M   'P 1'
#
loop_
_entity.id
_entity.type
_entity.pdbx_description
1 polymer ?
#
loop_
_entity_poly.entity_id
_entity_poly.type
_entity_poly.pdbx_seq_one_letter_code
_entity_poly.pdbx_strand_id
1 'polypeptide(L)'
;MSGDMDRRAFLKTAAVTGTAFLAGGIAQGRAFAQGLVKIPEAEKIVITVITDNLADALGPDYKIAKRHIFMTSPLEAMLHAEPGLAYHVETVVMAQSHSFLFDFATDFRGVKKNIELLKLDLKRIEALALSHDHVDPTHCTGFEAISAFAREMPDQFILNVAGTRYIMTE
;
A
#
# COMPACT_ATOMS: atom_id res chain seq x y z
N MET A 1 -34.90 37.33 -2.35
CA MET A 1 -35.04 37.17 -0.88
C MET A 1 -34.69 35.72 -0.57
N SER A 2 -33.48 35.47 -0.07
CA SER A 2 -33.01 34.13 0.29
C SER A 2 -33.58 33.78 1.66
N GLY A 3 -34.57 32.88 1.71
CA GLY A 3 -35.09 32.37 2.98
C GLY A 3 -34.08 31.38 3.56
N ASP A 4 -33.38 31.80 4.60
CA ASP A 4 -32.43 30.94 5.31
C ASP A 4 -33.18 29.77 5.95
N MET A 5 -32.73 28.55 5.68
CA MET A 5 -33.41 27.34 6.15
C MET A 5 -33.00 27.07 7.59
N ASP A 6 -33.95 27.23 8.54
CA ASP A 6 -33.67 26.91 9.94
C ASP A 6 -33.33 25.41 10.12
N ARG A 7 -32.46 25.11 11.08
CA ARG A 7 -31.95 23.76 11.41
C ARG A 7 -33.08 22.74 11.57
N ARG A 8 -34.22 23.16 12.14
CA ARG A 8 -35.39 22.31 12.29
C ARG A 8 -36.03 21.94 10.95
N ALA A 9 -36.05 22.86 9.98
CA ALA A 9 -36.53 22.59 8.63
C ALA A 9 -35.59 21.64 7.90
N PHE A 10 -34.27 21.86 8.00
CA PHE A 10 -33.26 20.96 7.45
C PHE A 10 -33.40 19.53 7.98
N LEU A 11 -33.52 19.34 9.30
CA LEU A 11 -33.65 18.02 9.91
C LEU A 11 -34.93 17.29 9.50
N LYS A 12 -36.05 18.01 9.35
CA LYS A 12 -37.31 17.42 8.87
C LYS A 12 -37.21 16.97 7.42
N THR A 13 -36.62 17.81 6.56
CA THR A 13 -36.39 17.46 5.15
C THR A 13 -35.45 16.27 5.01
N ALA A 14 -34.34 16.24 5.77
CA ALA A 14 -33.41 15.12 5.77
C ALA A 14 -34.06 13.81 6.25
N ALA A 15 -34.91 13.87 7.30
CA ALA A 15 -35.63 12.71 7.80
C ALA A 15 -36.63 12.16 6.77
N VAL A 16 -37.39 13.04 6.10
CA VAL A 16 -38.37 12.67 5.06
C VAL A 16 -37.66 12.09 3.83
N THR A 17 -36.56 12.70 3.38
CA THR A 17 -35.75 12.15 2.28
C THR A 17 -35.16 10.80 2.65
N GLY A 18 -34.66 10.63 3.87
CA GLY A 18 -34.16 9.34 4.37
C GLY A 18 -35.25 8.27 4.45
N THR A 19 -36.46 8.63 4.87
CA THR A 19 -37.60 7.68 4.89
C THR A 19 -38.09 7.36 3.49
N ALA A 20 -38.10 8.32 2.56
CA ALA A 20 -38.42 8.07 1.16
C ALA A 20 -37.36 7.18 0.48
N PHE A 21 -36.08 7.33 0.84
CA PHE A 21 -34.99 6.45 0.40
C PHE A 21 -35.16 5.01 0.94
N LEU A 22 -35.59 4.85 2.19
CA LEU A 22 -35.80 3.55 2.82
C LEU A 22 -37.10 2.87 2.39
N ALA A 23 -38.16 3.65 2.16
CA ALA A 23 -39.48 3.15 1.75
C ALA A 23 -39.59 2.98 0.22
N GLY A 24 -38.79 3.72 -0.56
CA GLY A 24 -38.77 3.72 -2.02
C GLY A 24 -37.96 2.60 -2.65
N GLY A 25 -37.68 1.52 -1.91
CA GLY A 25 -37.14 0.27 -2.45
C GLY A 25 -35.95 0.49 -3.38
N ILE A 26 -34.81 0.94 -2.84
CA ILE A 26 -33.55 0.48 -3.43
C ILE A 26 -33.64 -1.04 -3.33
N ALA A 27 -33.75 -1.64 -4.51
CA ALA A 27 -33.86 -3.07 -4.69
C ALA A 27 -33.06 -3.80 -3.61
N GLN A 28 -33.71 -4.71 -2.90
CA GLN A 28 -33.05 -5.82 -2.24
C GLN A 28 -32.39 -6.72 -3.30
N GLY A 29 -31.60 -6.16 -4.21
CA GLY A 29 -30.54 -6.87 -4.86
C GLY A 29 -29.45 -7.00 -3.80
N ARG A 30 -29.43 -8.12 -3.08
CA ARG A 30 -28.12 -8.68 -2.75
C ARG A 30 -27.42 -8.83 -4.09
N ALA A 31 -26.54 -7.90 -4.43
CA ALA A 31 -25.62 -8.08 -5.53
C ALA A 31 -24.72 -9.23 -5.10
N PHE A 32 -25.17 -10.46 -5.34
CA PHE A 32 -24.26 -11.57 -5.45
C PHE A 32 -23.43 -11.26 -6.68
N ALA A 33 -22.26 -10.66 -6.46
CA ALA A 33 -21.19 -10.67 -7.44
C ALA A 33 -20.70 -12.12 -7.56
N GLN A 34 -21.54 -12.98 -8.14
CA GLN A 34 -21.20 -14.33 -8.57
C GLN A 34 -21.06 -14.35 -10.09
N GLY A 35 -20.40 -13.33 -10.65
CA GLY A 35 -19.69 -13.50 -11.90
C GLY A 35 -18.30 -14.06 -11.56
N LEU A 36 -17.80 -15.03 -12.33
CA LEU A 36 -16.41 -15.45 -12.23
C LEU A 36 -15.54 -14.23 -12.58
N VAL A 37 -15.02 -13.52 -11.57
CA VAL A 37 -14.08 -12.42 -11.81
C VAL A 37 -12.80 -13.07 -12.32
N LYS A 38 -12.57 -12.98 -13.63
CA LYS A 38 -11.31 -13.41 -14.22
C LYS A 38 -10.26 -12.36 -13.86
N ILE A 39 -9.41 -12.68 -12.89
CA ILE A 39 -8.27 -11.83 -12.52
C ILE A 39 -7.18 -12.05 -13.58
N PRO A 40 -6.83 -11.03 -14.38
CA PRO A 40 -5.76 -11.16 -15.35
C PRO A 40 -4.41 -11.33 -14.63
N GLU A 41 -3.52 -12.09 -15.25
CA GLU A 41 -2.14 -12.22 -14.78
C GLU A 41 -1.37 -10.92 -15.03
N ALA A 42 -0.44 -10.60 -14.13
CA ALA A 42 0.43 -9.45 -14.28
C ALA A 42 1.71 -9.87 -15.01
N GLU A 43 1.96 -9.27 -16.17
CA GLU A 43 3.17 -9.45 -16.98
C GLU A 43 4.42 -8.99 -16.21
N LYS A 44 4.24 -8.01 -15.33
CA LYS A 44 5.30 -7.47 -14.47
C LYS A 44 4.74 -6.93 -13.17
N ILE A 45 5.43 -7.19 -12.07
CA ILE A 45 5.18 -6.57 -10.78
C ILE A 45 6.50 -5.99 -10.27
N VAL A 46 6.46 -4.73 -9.85
CA VAL A 46 7.56 -4.09 -9.14
C VAL A 46 7.08 -3.60 -7.80
N ILE A 47 7.72 -4.08 -6.73
CA ILE A 47 7.43 -3.65 -5.36
C ILE A 47 8.63 -2.87 -4.86
N THR A 48 8.42 -1.58 -4.61
CA THR A 48 9.41 -0.75 -3.93
C THR A 48 9.03 -0.64 -2.46
N VAL A 49 9.93 -1.09 -1.58
CA VAL A 49 9.76 -1.00 -0.14
C VAL A 49 10.02 0.45 0.28
N ILE A 50 8.97 1.20 0.58
CA ILE A 50 9.11 2.56 1.10
C ILE A 50 9.63 2.48 2.53
N THR A 51 9.01 1.67 3.38
CA THR A 51 9.51 1.38 4.72
C THR A 51 9.13 -0.02 5.18
N ASP A 52 9.98 -0.58 6.04
CA ASP A 52 9.80 -1.81 6.79
C ASP A 52 10.66 -1.68 8.07
N ASN A 53 10.68 -2.71 8.91
CA ASN A 53 11.40 -2.81 10.17
C ASN A 53 12.92 -2.62 10.05
N LEU A 54 13.49 -2.79 8.86
CA LEU A 54 14.93 -2.76 8.62
C LEU A 54 15.28 -1.87 7.44
N ALA A 55 16.43 -1.22 7.52
CA ALA A 55 17.10 -0.57 6.40
C ALA A 55 18.52 -1.15 6.29
N ASP A 56 18.89 -1.62 5.09
CA ASP A 56 20.23 -2.12 4.81
C ASP A 56 20.62 -1.76 3.37
N ALA A 57 21.57 -0.84 3.23
CA ALA A 57 22.11 -0.42 1.95
C ALA A 57 23.41 -1.16 1.56
N LEU A 58 23.92 -2.05 2.43
CA LEU A 58 25.19 -2.76 2.25
C LEU A 58 25.00 -4.21 1.83
N GLY A 59 23.79 -4.75 2.02
CA GLY A 59 23.43 -6.09 1.56
C GLY A 59 23.59 -6.24 0.04
N PRO A 60 23.79 -7.49 -0.45
CA PRO A 60 23.92 -7.75 -1.88
C PRO A 60 22.57 -7.60 -2.60
N ASP A 61 22.67 -7.42 -3.91
CA ASP A 61 21.56 -7.64 -4.84
C ASP A 61 21.25 -9.14 -4.99
N TYR A 62 19.99 -9.43 -5.29
CA TYR A 62 19.50 -10.77 -5.61
C TYR A 62 18.93 -10.80 -7.04
N LYS A 63 18.52 -12.00 -7.49
CA LYS A 63 17.91 -12.21 -8.81
C LYS A 63 16.70 -11.30 -9.03
N ILE A 64 15.81 -11.24 -8.05
CA ILE A 64 14.57 -10.45 -8.12
C ILE A 64 14.61 -9.18 -7.27
N ALA A 65 15.55 -9.05 -6.32
CA ALA A 65 15.58 -7.94 -5.38
C ALA A 65 16.80 -7.06 -5.60
N LYS A 66 16.58 -5.76 -5.78
CA LYS A 66 17.63 -4.75 -5.98
C LYS A 66 17.71 -3.83 -4.78
N ARG A 67 18.89 -3.70 -4.20
CA ARG A 67 19.11 -2.79 -3.06
C ARG A 67 19.21 -1.36 -3.52
N HIS A 68 18.69 -0.44 -2.71
CA HIS A 68 18.82 0.99 -3.00
C HIS A 68 20.23 1.45 -2.61
N ILE A 69 21.08 1.63 -3.61
CA ILE A 69 22.45 2.15 -3.42
C ILE A 69 22.53 3.50 -4.13
N PHE A 70 21.79 4.50 -3.64
CA PHE A 70 21.97 5.88 -4.09
C PHE A 70 22.78 6.63 -3.04
N MET A 71 24.09 6.73 -3.28
CA MET A 71 25.03 7.43 -2.40
C MET A 71 25.24 8.86 -2.90
N THR A 72 24.29 9.75 -2.62
CA THR A 72 24.56 11.20 -2.68
C THR A 72 25.21 11.70 -1.38
N SER A 73 24.86 11.11 -0.24
CA SER A 73 25.58 11.27 1.03
C SER A 73 25.33 10.09 1.99
N PRO A 74 26.22 9.82 2.98
CA PRO A 74 26.01 8.77 3.97
C PRO A 74 24.73 8.91 4.82
N LEU A 75 24.24 10.14 5.04
CA LEU A 75 22.97 10.38 5.75
C LEU A 75 21.73 10.06 4.89
N GLU A 76 21.88 10.11 3.57
CA GLU A 76 20.83 9.78 2.61
C GLU A 76 20.86 8.29 2.20
N ALA A 77 22.01 7.62 2.38
CA ALA A 77 22.14 6.19 2.16
C ALA A 77 21.31 5.34 3.14
N MET A 78 20.91 5.92 4.27
CA MET A 78 20.05 5.26 5.27
C MET A 78 18.61 5.75 5.13
N LEU A 79 17.81 4.90 4.47
CA LEU A 79 16.36 5.04 4.43
C LEU A 79 15.76 4.84 5.82
N HIS A 80 14.64 5.50 6.07
CA HIS A 80 13.87 5.36 7.29
C HIS A 80 13.30 3.94 7.41
N ALA A 81 13.54 3.31 8.55
CA ALA A 81 12.98 2.02 8.93
C ALA A 81 12.21 2.17 10.22
N GLU A 82 11.07 1.50 10.31
CA GLU A 82 10.22 1.50 11.50
C GLU A 82 9.36 0.24 11.59
N PRO A 83 8.81 -0.06 12.78
CA PRO A 83 7.74 -1.05 12.90
C PRO A 83 6.51 -0.60 12.11
N GLY A 84 6.37 -1.12 10.90
CA GLY A 84 5.31 -0.75 9.97
C GLY A 84 5.64 -1.24 8.56
N LEU A 85 4.70 -1.04 7.64
CA LEU A 85 4.84 -1.40 6.24
C LEU A 85 4.34 -0.27 5.36
N ALA A 86 5.09 0.05 4.30
CA ALA A 86 4.58 0.83 3.19
C ALA A 86 5.26 0.41 1.89
N TYR A 87 4.47 0.01 0.90
CA TYR A 87 4.93 -0.38 -0.42
C TYR A 87 4.37 0.52 -1.50
N HIS A 88 5.22 0.84 -2.47
CA HIS A 88 4.79 1.31 -3.77
C HIS A 88 4.83 0.16 -4.76
N VAL A 89 3.67 -0.18 -5.30
CA VAL A 89 3.51 -1.29 -6.24
C VAL A 89 3.23 -0.73 -7.63
N GLU A 90 4.02 -1.18 -8.60
CA GLU A 90 3.80 -0.94 -10.02
C GLU A 90 3.49 -2.26 -10.70
N THR A 91 2.49 -2.31 -11.56
CA THR A 91 2.12 -3.53 -12.29
C THR A 91 1.99 -3.24 -13.78
N VAL A 92 2.28 -4.23 -14.61
CA VAL A 92 1.88 -4.24 -16.03
C VAL A 92 0.88 -5.36 -16.22
N VAL A 93 -0.33 -5.01 -16.65
CA VAL A 93 -1.45 -5.94 -16.87
C VAL A 93 -2.06 -5.61 -18.22
N MET A 94 -2.13 -6.58 -19.14
CA MET A 94 -2.65 -6.36 -20.49
C MET A 94 -1.96 -5.18 -21.19
N ALA A 95 -0.62 -5.14 -21.12
CA ALA A 95 0.25 -4.07 -21.60
C ALA A 95 -0.02 -2.66 -21.01
N GLN A 96 -0.86 -2.54 -19.97
CA GLN A 96 -1.15 -1.27 -19.30
C GLN A 96 -0.43 -1.20 -17.95
N SER A 97 0.19 -0.05 -17.69
CA SER A 97 0.87 0.20 -16.43
C SER A 97 -0.10 0.76 -15.40
N HIS A 98 -0.14 0.14 -14.22
CA HIS A 98 -0.91 0.59 -13.08
C HIS A 98 0.00 0.77 -11.88
N SER A 99 -0.45 1.56 -10.89
CA SER A 99 0.31 1.71 -9.66
C SER A 99 -0.58 2.04 -8.47
N PHE A 100 -0.22 1.52 -7.31
CA PHE A 100 -0.90 1.79 -6.05
C PHE A 100 0.07 1.80 -4.87
N LEU A 101 -0.35 2.39 -3.76
CA LEU A 101 0.31 2.23 -2.47
C LEU A 101 -0.39 1.15 -1.66
N PHE A 102 0.40 0.33 -0.97
CA PHE A 102 -0.07 -0.71 -0.06
C PHE A 102 0.52 -0.46 1.33
N ASP A 103 -0.35 -0.17 2.28
CA ASP A 103 -0.04 0.33 3.62
C ASP A 103 0.75 1.65 3.63
N PHE A 104 0.79 2.31 4.79
CA PHE A 104 1.32 3.69 4.93
C PHE A 104 2.26 3.88 6.12
N ALA A 105 2.56 2.80 6.84
CA ALA A 105 3.30 2.82 8.09
C ALA A 105 2.74 3.86 9.09
N THR A 106 3.56 4.38 10.00
CA THR A 106 3.14 5.26 11.10
C THR A 106 3.86 6.61 11.14
N ASP A 107 5.17 6.68 10.87
CA ASP A 107 5.90 7.96 10.82
C ASP A 107 5.82 8.60 9.44
N PHE A 108 4.88 9.54 9.30
CA PHE A 108 4.75 10.35 8.10
C PHE A 108 6.06 11.03 7.67
N ARG A 109 6.90 11.48 8.62
CA ARG A 109 8.14 12.21 8.28
C ARG A 109 9.17 11.27 7.66
N GLY A 110 9.37 10.11 8.26
CA GLY A 110 10.22 9.05 7.74
C GLY A 110 9.77 8.51 6.39
N VAL A 111 8.47 8.23 6.24
CA VAL A 111 7.88 7.78 4.97
C VAL A 111 8.04 8.83 3.88
N LYS A 112 7.76 10.11 4.17
CA LYS A 112 7.94 11.22 3.23
C LYS A 112 9.39 11.35 2.78
N LYS A 113 10.35 11.25 3.71
CA LYS A 113 11.79 11.25 3.39
C LYS A 113 12.13 10.13 2.39
N ASN A 114 11.64 8.92 2.63
CA ASN A 114 11.93 7.78 1.76
C ASN A 114 11.29 7.94 0.37
N ILE A 115 10.05 8.43 0.28
CA ILE A 115 9.40 8.75 -1.00
C ILE A 115 10.26 9.71 -1.83
N GLU A 116 10.82 10.75 -1.20
CA GLU A 116 11.69 11.73 -1.86
C GLU A 116 13.02 11.10 -2.31
N LEU A 117 13.69 10.35 -1.43
CA LEU A 117 14.97 9.69 -1.74
C LEU A 117 14.84 8.63 -2.83
N LEU A 118 13.74 7.86 -2.81
CA LEU A 118 13.42 6.85 -3.80
C LEU A 118 12.87 7.44 -5.10
N LYS A 119 12.61 8.76 -5.13
CA LYS A 119 12.10 9.50 -6.28
C LYS A 119 10.78 8.92 -6.82
N LEU A 120 9.88 8.55 -5.91
CA LEU A 120 8.59 7.97 -6.29
C LEU A 120 7.67 9.06 -6.84
N ASP A 121 7.06 8.81 -8.00
CA ASP A 121 6.09 9.71 -8.60
C ASP A 121 4.68 9.43 -8.08
N LEU A 122 4.30 10.15 -7.03
CA LEU A 122 3.00 10.01 -6.41
C LEU A 122 1.82 10.37 -7.35
N LYS A 123 2.07 11.10 -8.45
CA LYS A 123 1.01 11.47 -9.41
C LYS A 123 0.52 10.28 -10.23
N ARG A 124 1.30 9.19 -10.27
CA ARG A 124 0.97 7.96 -11.01
C ARG A 124 0.23 6.94 -10.14
N ILE A 125 0.02 7.23 -8.87
CA ILE A 125 -0.73 6.35 -7.96
C ILE A 125 -2.22 6.44 -8.30
N GLU A 126 -2.80 5.30 -8.64
CA GLU A 126 -4.21 5.16 -9.04
C GLU A 126 -5.08 4.70 -7.87
N ALA A 127 -4.49 4.00 -6.90
CA ALA A 127 -5.19 3.47 -5.75
C ALA A 127 -4.35 3.47 -4.47
N LEU A 128 -5.06 3.43 -3.34
CA LEU A 128 -4.53 3.29 -1.99
C LEU A 128 -5.15 2.03 -1.38
N ALA A 129 -4.31 1.11 -0.92
CA ALA A 129 -4.73 -0.15 -0.32
C ALA A 129 -4.22 -0.23 1.12
N LEU A 130 -5.10 -0.71 2.01
CA LEU A 130 -4.80 -1.01 3.40
C LEU A 130 -4.95 -2.51 3.59
N SER A 131 -3.95 -3.15 4.17
CA SER A 131 -3.98 -4.57 4.50
C SER A 131 -5.02 -4.88 5.58
N HIS A 132 -5.07 -4.05 6.63
CA HIS A 132 -6.01 -4.12 7.75
C HIS A 132 -6.10 -2.77 8.49
N ASP A 133 -7.05 -2.64 9.44
CA ASP A 133 -7.39 -1.37 10.10
C ASP A 133 -6.80 -1.23 11.52
N HIS A 134 -5.52 -1.55 11.72
CA HIS A 134 -4.87 -1.43 13.04
C HIS A 134 -3.37 -1.11 12.91
N VAL A 135 -2.76 -0.65 14.00
CA VAL A 135 -1.30 -0.42 14.08
C VAL A 135 -0.64 -1.67 14.64
N ASP A 136 0.10 -2.39 13.79
CA ASP A 136 0.81 -3.61 14.16
C ASP A 136 2.31 -3.35 14.39
N PRO A 137 2.80 -3.40 15.64
CA PRO A 137 4.23 -3.47 15.89
C PRO A 137 4.77 -4.77 15.27
N THR A 138 5.65 -4.65 14.25
CA THR A 138 6.28 -5.72 13.43
C THR A 138 5.48 -6.27 12.23
N HIS A 139 4.35 -5.65 11.94
CA HIS A 139 3.44 -5.69 10.78
C HIS A 139 3.21 -6.94 9.90
N CYS A 140 4.11 -7.92 9.69
CA CYS A 140 3.71 -9.16 8.99
C CYS A 140 4.36 -10.46 9.49
N THR A 141 5.59 -10.41 10.03
CA THR A 141 6.33 -11.64 10.38
C THR A 141 7.06 -11.57 11.72
N GLY A 142 7.39 -10.38 12.24
CA GLY A 142 8.21 -10.29 13.46
C GLY A 142 9.62 -10.88 13.30
N PHE A 143 10.50 -10.61 14.26
CA PHE A 143 11.88 -11.10 14.22
C PHE A 143 11.97 -12.65 14.24
N GLU A 144 11.08 -13.30 14.99
CA GLU A 144 11.07 -14.75 15.15
C GLU A 144 10.69 -15.47 13.84
N ALA A 145 9.64 -15.04 13.14
CA ALA A 145 9.29 -15.71 11.88
C ALA A 145 10.29 -15.40 10.77
N ILE A 146 10.83 -14.18 10.71
CA ILE A 146 11.93 -13.85 9.78
C ILE A 146 13.12 -14.79 10.02
N SER A 147 13.50 -14.97 11.28
CA SER A 147 14.59 -15.88 11.66
C SER A 147 14.29 -17.35 11.32
N ALA A 148 13.03 -17.77 11.45
CA ALA A 148 12.59 -19.10 11.05
C ALA A 148 12.66 -19.29 9.53
N PHE A 149 12.14 -18.36 8.73
CA PHE A 149 12.22 -18.43 7.27
C PHE A 149 13.66 -18.42 6.76
N ALA A 150 14.52 -17.60 7.34
CA ALA A 150 15.94 -17.58 6.99
C ALA A 150 16.63 -18.93 7.25
N ARG A 151 16.20 -19.66 8.29
CA ARG A 151 16.74 -20.98 8.65
C ARG A 151 16.18 -22.10 7.81
N GLU A 152 14.87 -22.14 7.63
CA GLU A 152 14.16 -23.26 6.98
C GLU A 152 14.08 -23.11 5.45
N MET A 153 14.26 -21.90 4.92
CA MET A 153 14.17 -21.61 3.48
C MET A 153 15.35 -20.75 2.96
N PRO A 154 16.61 -21.10 3.26
CA PRO A 154 17.77 -20.23 3.00
C PRO A 154 17.96 -19.88 1.51
N ASP A 155 17.57 -20.76 0.60
CA ASP A 155 17.70 -20.54 -0.85
C ASP A 155 16.61 -19.63 -1.44
N GLN A 156 15.49 -19.47 -0.72
CA GLN A 156 14.35 -18.64 -1.15
C GLN A 156 14.23 -17.34 -0.37
N PHE A 157 14.83 -17.29 0.83
CA PHE A 157 14.72 -16.16 1.73
C PHE A 157 15.55 -14.97 1.24
N ILE A 158 14.90 -13.82 1.13
CA ILE A 158 15.53 -12.52 0.91
C ILE A 158 15.10 -11.63 2.07
N LEU A 159 16.07 -11.08 2.80
CA LEU A 159 15.78 -10.15 3.88
C LEU A 159 15.15 -8.88 3.31
N ASN A 160 13.92 -8.58 3.71
CA ASN A 160 13.23 -7.37 3.29
C ASN A 160 13.74 -6.14 4.04
N VAL A 161 14.09 -5.09 3.31
CA VAL A 161 14.56 -3.83 3.90
C VAL A 161 14.08 -2.63 3.09
N ALA A 162 13.89 -1.49 3.77
CA ALA A 162 13.55 -0.21 3.16
C ALA A 162 14.48 0.12 1.98
N GLY A 163 13.87 0.54 0.88
CA GLY A 163 14.52 0.85 -0.39
C GLY A 163 14.63 -0.32 -1.36
N THR A 164 14.42 -1.56 -0.91
CA THR A 164 14.52 -2.70 -1.81
C THR A 164 13.47 -2.63 -2.89
N ARG A 165 13.87 -2.90 -4.14
CA ARG A 165 12.97 -2.99 -5.28
C ARG A 165 12.93 -4.43 -5.78
N TYR A 166 11.80 -5.10 -5.56
CA TYR A 166 11.55 -6.43 -6.09
C TYR A 166 10.97 -6.31 -7.49
N ILE A 167 11.54 -7.02 -8.45
CA ILE A 167 11.13 -6.99 -9.85
C ILE A 167 10.82 -8.43 -10.25
N MET A 168 9.56 -8.66 -10.58
CA MET A 168 9.03 -9.94 -11.02
C MET A 168 8.44 -9.76 -12.42
N THR A 169 8.74 -10.69 -13.32
CA THR A 169 8.23 -10.73 -14.69
C THR A 169 7.80 -12.16 -14.99
N GLU A 170 6.77 -12.31 -15.82
CA GLU A 170 6.42 -13.61 -16.42
C GLU A 170 7.58 -14.18 -17.27
#